data_AF-A0A1J8QZQ6-F1
#
_entry.id   AF-A0A1J8QZQ6-F1
#
_cell.length_a   1.000
_cell.length_b   1.000
_cell.length_c   1.000
_cell.angle_alpha   90.00
_cell.angle_beta   90.00
_cell.angle_gamma   90.00
#
_symmetry.space_group_name_H-M   'P 1'
#
loop_
_entity.id
_entity.type
_entity.pdbx_description
1 polymer ?
#
loop_
_entity_poly.entity_id
_entity_poly.type
_entity_poly.pdbx_seq_one_letter_code
_entity_poly.pdbx_strand_id
1 'polypeptide(L)'
;ARDQFNDVKRRRYLNSLTVLERHSHLATRCELFNKAYNHISDRIDQVYKDLTKGKASPMGGVAYLSLEDSEEPYNAGIKYHAMPPMKRFRDMEQLSGG
;
A
#
# COMPACT_ATOMS: atom_id res chain seq x y z
N ALA A 1 -22.18 -22.31 41.06
CA ALA A 1 -22.52 -20.91 40.73
C ALA A 1 -21.28 -19.99 40.74
N ARG A 2 -20.47 -19.95 41.82
CA ARG A 2 -19.25 -19.13 41.92
C ARG A 2 -18.18 -19.47 40.86
N ASP A 3 -18.00 -20.76 40.53
CA ASP A 3 -17.00 -21.18 39.54
C ASP A 3 -17.35 -20.78 38.10
N GLN A 4 -18.64 -20.85 37.73
CA GLN A 4 -19.09 -20.37 36.40
C GLN A 4 -18.91 -18.86 36.25
N PHE A 5 -19.10 -18.08 37.32
CA PHE A 5 -18.95 -16.63 37.28
C PHE A 5 -17.48 -16.21 37.07
N ASN A 6 -16.54 -16.94 37.66
CA ASN A 6 -15.10 -16.74 37.47
C ASN A 6 -14.64 -17.19 36.07
N ASP A 7 -15.21 -18.27 35.53
CA ASP A 7 -14.89 -18.75 34.19
C ASP A 7 -15.32 -17.77 33.08
N VAL A 8 -16.51 -17.16 33.23
CA VAL A 8 -17.00 -16.12 32.31
C VAL A 8 -16.12 -14.86 32.37
N LYS A 9 -15.70 -14.41 33.55
CA LYS A 9 -14.75 -13.29 33.69
C LYS A 9 -13.40 -13.61 33.04
N ARG A 10 -12.89 -14.82 33.24
CA ARG A 10 -11.63 -15.28 32.64
C ARG A 10 -11.70 -15.33 31.11
N ARG A 11 -12.79 -15.87 30.55
CA ARG A 11 -13.04 -15.87 29.09
C ARG A 11 -13.12 -14.47 28.51
N ARG A 12 -13.84 -13.55 29.16
CA ARG A 12 -13.91 -12.13 28.71
C ARG A 12 -12.53 -11.47 28.71
N TYR A 13 -11.75 -11.69 29.76
CA TYR A 13 -10.39 -11.14 29.87
C TYR A 13 -9.46 -11.70 28.78
N LEU A 14 -9.43 -13.02 28.60
CA LEU A 14 -8.65 -13.68 27.56
C LEU A 14 -9.06 -13.20 26.16
N ASN A 15 -10.36 -13.07 25.88
CA ASN A 15 -10.83 -12.49 24.61
C ASN A 15 -10.34 -11.05 24.43
N SER A 16 -10.40 -10.22 25.48
CA SER A 16 -9.91 -8.82 25.39
C SER A 16 -8.41 -8.74 25.08
N LEU A 17 -7.59 -9.61 25.69
CA LEU A 17 -6.16 -9.70 25.39
C LEU A 17 -5.90 -10.10 23.94
N THR A 18 -6.60 -11.12 23.44
CA THR A 18 -6.43 -11.58 22.04
C THR A 18 -6.84 -10.52 21.01
N VAL A 19 -7.83 -9.67 21.34
CA VAL A 19 -8.22 -8.55 20.47
C VAL A 19 -7.11 -7.50 20.45
N LEU A 20 -6.56 -7.14 21.62
CA LEU A 20 -5.44 -6.18 21.70
C LEU A 20 -4.19 -6.66 20.98
N GLU A 21 -3.82 -7.94 21.14
CA GLU A 21 -2.69 -8.54 20.41
C GLU A 21 -2.91 -8.48 18.89
N ARG A 22 -4.11 -8.84 18.41
CA ARG A 22 -4.46 -8.71 16.98
C ARG A 22 -4.33 -7.27 16.50
N HIS A 23 -4.85 -6.30 17.25
CA HIS A 23 -4.71 -4.88 16.91
C HIS A 23 -3.23 -4.45 16.81
N SER A 24 -2.37 -4.90 17.72
CA SER A 24 -0.94 -4.58 17.68
C SER A 24 -0.23 -5.15 16.44
N HIS A 25 -0.58 -6.38 16.04
CA HIS A 25 -0.03 -6.99 14.82
C HIS A 25 -0.52 -6.29 13.56
N LEU A 26 -1.81 -5.90 13.49
CA LEU A 26 -2.34 -5.15 12.36
C LEU A 26 -1.67 -3.77 12.24
N ALA A 27 -1.48 -3.08 13.36
CA ALA A 27 -0.76 -1.81 13.39
C ALA A 27 0.67 -1.95 12.86
N THR A 28 1.40 -2.96 13.31
CA THR A 28 2.78 -3.23 12.86
C THR A 28 2.85 -3.54 11.36
N ARG A 29 1.90 -4.33 10.84
CA ARG A 29 1.81 -4.64 9.40
C ARG A 29 1.57 -3.38 8.58
N CYS A 30 0.64 -2.53 9.03
CA CYS A 30 0.32 -1.27 8.37
C CYS A 30 1.52 -0.32 8.37
N GLU A 31 2.23 -0.18 9.49
CA GLU A 31 3.42 0.66 9.60
C GLU A 31 4.53 0.22 8.63
N LEU A 32 4.89 -1.07 8.65
CA LEU A 32 5.94 -1.61 7.78
C LEU A 32 5.57 -1.48 6.30
N PHE A 33 4.30 -1.75 5.95
CA PHE A 33 3.80 -1.57 4.59
C PHE A 33 3.91 -0.12 4.16
N ASN A 34 3.38 0.82 4.93
CA ASN A 34 3.37 2.25 4.59
C ASN A 34 4.78 2.82 4.49
N LYS A 35 5.70 2.39 5.36
CA LYS A 35 7.11 2.79 5.28
C LYS A 35 7.74 2.40 3.94
N ALA A 36 7.51 1.17 3.48
CA ALA A 36 8.01 0.70 2.20
C ALA A 36 7.28 1.38 1.02
N TYR A 37 5.95 1.44 1.07
CA TYR A 37 5.13 2.06 0.04
C TYR A 37 5.50 3.52 -0.20
N ASN A 38 5.58 4.33 0.86
CA ASN A 38 5.93 5.75 0.75
C ASN A 38 7.33 5.92 0.15
N HIS A 39 8.30 5.14 0.62
CA HIS A 39 9.65 5.19 0.05
C HIS A 39 9.68 4.90 -1.46
N ILE A 40 8.91 3.91 -1.92
CA ILE A 40 8.85 3.55 -3.35
C ILE A 40 8.07 4.61 -4.14
N SER A 41 6.92 5.04 -3.61
CA SER A 41 6.04 6.04 -4.23
C SER A 41 6.75 7.38 -4.43
N ASP A 42 7.58 7.80 -3.48
CA ASP A 42 8.37 9.04 -3.58
C ASP A 42 9.47 8.97 -4.65
N ARG A 43 9.91 7.75 -5.02
CA ARG A 43 11.06 7.54 -5.91
C ARG A 43 10.67 7.15 -7.33
N ILE A 44 9.53 6.49 -7.52
CA ILE A 44 9.14 5.90 -8.81
C ILE A 44 9.05 6.93 -9.93
N ASP A 45 8.48 8.11 -9.66
CA ASP A 45 8.31 9.17 -10.65
C ASP A 45 9.65 9.71 -11.13
N GLN A 46 10.57 9.99 -10.21
CA GLN A 46 11.91 10.50 -10.52
C GLN A 46 12.70 9.49 -11.36
N VAL A 47 12.68 8.21 -10.96
CA VAL A 47 13.37 7.14 -11.69
C VAL A 47 12.79 6.98 -13.10
N TYR A 48 11.46 6.95 -13.23
CA TYR A 48 10.80 6.82 -14.53
C TYR A 48 11.08 8.00 -15.45
N LYS A 49 11.04 9.23 -14.91
CA LYS A 49 11.44 10.45 -15.64
C LYS A 49 12.85 10.33 -16.17
N ASP A 50 13.81 9.95 -15.34
CA ASP A 50 15.21 9.85 -15.76
C ASP A 50 15.43 8.78 -16.83
N LEU A 51 14.72 7.66 -16.76
CA LEU A 51 14.76 6.60 -17.79
C LEU A 51 14.11 7.00 -19.12
N THR A 52 13.10 7.86 -19.08
CA THR A 52 12.28 8.24 -20.26
C THR A 52 12.64 9.61 -20.83
N LYS A 53 13.61 10.31 -20.20
CA LYS A 53 14.17 11.56 -20.71
C LYS A 53 14.95 11.32 -21.98
N GLY A 54 14.80 12.24 -22.93
CA GLY A 54 15.55 12.20 -24.19
C GLY A 54 15.50 13.55 -24.90
N LYS A 55 16.19 13.65 -26.04
CA LYS A 55 16.26 14.91 -26.83
C LYS A 55 14.87 15.45 -27.20
N ALA A 56 13.93 14.56 -27.53
CA ALA A 56 12.56 14.92 -27.88
C ALA A 56 11.63 15.11 -26.68
N SER A 57 12.00 14.60 -25.49
CA SER A 57 11.23 14.78 -24.25
C SER A 57 12.18 15.08 -23.08
N PRO A 58 12.57 16.36 -22.91
CA PRO A 58 13.50 16.75 -21.84
C PRO A 58 12.96 16.53 -20.43
N MET A 59 11.64 16.45 -20.27
CA MET A 59 10.97 16.25 -18.98
C MET A 59 10.71 14.77 -18.66
N GLY A 60 10.84 13.86 -19.64
CA GLY A 60 10.48 12.45 -19.49
C GLY A 60 8.96 12.22 -19.47
N GLY A 61 8.57 11.03 -19.05
CA GLY A 61 7.19 10.67 -18.73
C GLY A 61 6.86 10.92 -17.26
N VAL A 62 5.72 10.39 -16.80
CA VAL A 62 5.28 10.48 -15.39
C VAL A 62 4.88 9.09 -14.93
N ALA A 63 5.20 8.72 -13.70
CA ALA A 63 4.76 7.47 -13.10
C ALA A 63 4.36 7.66 -11.64
N TYR A 64 3.33 6.96 -11.19
CA TYR A 64 2.88 7.02 -9.80
C TYR A 64 2.20 5.71 -9.37
N LEU A 65 2.08 5.55 -8.06
CA LEU A 65 1.38 4.43 -7.43
C LEU A 65 0.10 4.94 -6.77
N SER A 66 -0.92 4.10 -6.73
CA SER A 66 -2.15 4.33 -5.97
C SER A 66 -2.55 3.07 -5.22
N LEU A 67 -2.96 3.24 -3.95
CA LEU A 67 -3.51 2.18 -3.12
C LEU A 67 -4.98 1.95 -3.47
N GLU A 68 -5.42 0.69 -3.49
CA GLU A 68 -6.84 0.36 -3.65
C GLU A 68 -7.64 0.58 -2.36
N ASP A 69 -7.00 0.40 -1.22
CA ASP A 69 -7.55 0.64 0.11
C ASP A 69 -6.49 1.38 0.94
N SER A 70 -6.85 2.51 1.55
CA SER A 70 -5.96 3.29 2.42
C SER A 70 -6.06 2.91 3.91
N GLU A 71 -7.10 2.21 4.33
CA GLU A 71 -7.28 1.75 5.72
C GLU A 71 -6.54 0.43 5.97
N GLU A 72 -6.70 -0.55 5.08
CA GLU A 72 -5.99 -1.84 5.16
C GLU A 72 -5.13 -2.14 3.91
N PRO A 73 -4.14 -1.28 3.59
CA PRO A 73 -3.41 -1.36 2.34
C PRO A 73 -2.58 -2.65 2.19
N TYR A 74 -2.21 -3.28 3.30
CA TYR A 74 -1.51 -4.57 3.33
C TYR A 74 -2.36 -5.76 2.88
N ASN A 75 -3.67 -5.58 2.73
CA ASN A 75 -4.63 -6.62 2.34
C ASN A 75 -5.28 -6.34 0.97
N ALA A 76 -4.91 -5.23 0.33
CA ALA A 76 -5.45 -4.79 -0.95
C ALA A 76 -4.34 -4.69 -2.01
N GLY A 77 -4.71 -4.35 -3.25
CA GLY A 77 -3.78 -4.14 -4.35
C GLY A 77 -3.13 -2.75 -4.36
N ILE A 78 -2.03 -2.67 -5.11
CA ILE A 78 -1.39 -1.40 -5.52
C ILE A 78 -1.50 -1.32 -7.03
N LYS A 79 -2.00 -0.19 -7.54
CA LYS A 79 -2.03 0.08 -8.98
C LYS A 79 -0.85 0.94 -9.38
N TYR A 80 -0.15 0.51 -10.43
CA TYR A 80 0.91 1.28 -11.07
C TYR A 80 0.36 1.99 -12.30
N HIS A 81 0.69 3.27 -12.42
CA HIS A 81 0.32 4.10 -13.56
C HIS A 81 1.59 4.68 -14.19
N ALA A 82 1.68 4.59 -15.51
CA ALA A 82 2.74 5.20 -16.30
C ALA A 82 2.16 6.00 -17.46
N MET A 83 2.67 7.21 -17.65
CA MET A 83 2.36 8.07 -18.78
C MET A 83 3.65 8.28 -19.58
N PRO A 84 3.82 7.56 -20.70
CA PRO A 84 4.98 7.76 -21.56
C PRO A 84 5.08 9.21 -22.04
N PRO A 85 6.30 9.70 -22.31
CA PRO A 85 6.51 11.06 -22.78
C PRO A 85 5.68 11.34 -24.04
N MET A 86 5.09 12.55 -24.10
CA MET A 86 4.26 13.01 -25.22
C MET A 86 2.99 12.16 -25.49
N LYS A 87 2.59 11.27 -24.58
CA LYS A 87 1.35 10.50 -24.67
C LYS A 87 0.33 10.96 -23.65
N ARG A 88 -0.95 10.71 -23.94
CA ARG A 88 -2.06 10.93 -23.00
C ARG A 88 -2.14 9.74 -22.04
N PHE A 89 -2.78 9.96 -20.90
CA PHE A 89 -3.11 8.88 -19.96
C PHE A 89 -3.91 7.77 -20.65
N ARG A 90 -3.48 6.54 -20.40
CA ARG A 90 -4.13 5.27 -20.76
C ARG A 90 -3.86 4.29 -19.63
N ASP A 91 -4.79 3.35 -19.44
CA ASP A 91 -4.57 2.26 -18.50
C ASP A 91 -3.40 1.40 -18.97
N MET A 92 -2.69 0.77 -18.03
CA MET A 92 -1.50 -0.04 -18.31
C MET A 92 -1.77 -1.15 -19.34
N GLU A 93 -2.97 -1.75 -19.32
CA GLU A 93 -3.38 -2.80 -20.26
C GLU A 93 -3.53 -2.31 -21.71
N GLN A 94 -3.69 -0.99 -21.89
CA GLN A 94 -3.83 -0.35 -23.19
C GLN A 94 -2.51 0.21 -23.72
N LEU A 95 -1.43 0.08 -22.96
CA LEU A 95 -0.09 0.48 -23.40
C LEU A 95 0.55 -0.64 -24.22
N SER A 96 1.35 -0.25 -25.22
CA SER A 96 2.24 -1.20 -25.90
C SER A 96 3.32 -1.70 -24.95
N GLY A 97 3.77 -2.94 -25.10
CA GLY A 97 4.76 -3.55 -24.18
C GLY A 97 6.22 -3.08 -24.31
N GLY A 98 6.47 -1.95 -24.97
CA GLY A 98 7.81 -1.38 -25.17
C GLY A 98 8.24 -0.44 -24.05
#